data_AF-A0A395K3Z2-F1
#
_entry.id   AF-A0A395K3Z2-F1
#
_cell.length_a   1.000
_cell.length_b   1.000
_cell.length_c   1.000
_cell.angle_alpha   90.00
_cell.angle_beta   90.00
_cell.angle_gamma   90.00
#
_symmetry.space_group_name_H-M   'P 1'
#
loop_
_entity.id
_entity.type
_entity.pdbx_description
1 polymer ?
#
loop_
_entity_poly.entity_id
_entity_poly.type
_entity_poly.pdbx_seq_one_letter_code
_entity_poly.pdbx_strand_id
1 'polypeptide(L)'
;MKTFLTILKWFFGITFLIGGLGGLFTSFLTGIIFLLLGLFILPPTYELFAKKTKLNLPSWAKWTTVIVGFVIASFTIDNSNAEKDAEMDLVVEKASEFINNGQIDSAKVYIEKAKSQYSTTKNKAVELENELNKYKSEDFAKETLVAMTEQEFEQLTNDQLTKKYLTQNSLNTEFIALMKTQAPEREKIIKEIAQKKEQEKIARELEAERRKQEEINKNRKENIEKQFSAWDGSHPKLSRMIKENCRNPDSYEHIETRFRDDGNSIFVITKYRAENGFGGMTIGSVSARVDFDGNVLEIVSQD
;
A
#
# COMPACT_ATOMS: atom_id res chain seq x y z
N MET A 1 33.47 -11.20 27.23
CA MET A 1 33.97 -11.40 25.85
C MET A 1 33.97 -12.88 25.41
N LYS A 2 34.53 -13.82 26.19
CA LYS A 2 34.53 -15.26 25.82
C LYS A 2 33.13 -15.88 25.67
N THR A 3 32.21 -15.58 26.59
CA THR A 3 30.81 -16.05 26.55
C THR A 3 30.08 -15.55 25.32
N PHE A 4 30.27 -14.28 24.96
CA PHE A 4 29.69 -13.67 23.76
C PHE A 4 30.16 -14.35 22.46
N LEU A 5 31.47 -14.62 22.34
CA LEU A 5 32.02 -15.33 21.18
C LEU A 5 31.51 -16.77 21.06
N THR A 6 31.26 -17.44 22.19
CA THR A 6 30.65 -18.78 22.19
C THR A 6 29.21 -18.75 21.71
N ILE A 7 28.41 -17.79 22.17
CA ILE A 7 27.02 -17.59 21.71
C ILE A 7 27.00 -17.34 20.20
N LEU A 8 27.91 -16.52 19.70
CA LEU A 8 28.01 -16.19 18.27
C LEU A 8 28.31 -17.43 17.42
N LYS A 9 29.22 -18.31 17.87
CA LYS A 9 29.54 -19.57 17.17
C LYS A 9 28.34 -20.51 17.10
N TRP A 10 27.56 -20.59 18.17
CA TRP A 10 26.32 -21.38 18.18
C TRP A 10 25.27 -20.80 17.24
N PHE A 11 25.07 -19.49 17.29
CA PHE A 11 24.13 -18.80 16.40
C PHE A 11 24.46 -19.05 14.92
N PHE A 12 25.66 -18.66 14.48
CA PHE A 12 26.05 -18.83 13.08
C PHE A 12 26.17 -20.29 12.66
N GLY A 13 26.64 -21.16 13.57
CA GLY A 13 26.73 -22.60 13.31
C GLY A 13 25.36 -23.23 13.03
N ILE A 14 24.37 -22.92 13.86
CA ILE A 14 22.99 -23.37 13.65
C ILE A 14 22.41 -22.74 12.37
N THR A 15 22.60 -21.44 12.14
CA THR A 15 22.13 -20.76 10.93
C THR A 15 22.69 -21.41 9.66
N PHE A 16 23.99 -21.72 9.61
CA PHE A 16 24.61 -22.38 8.47
C PHE A 16 24.14 -23.83 8.30
N LEU A 17 23.86 -24.56 9.38
CA LEU A 17 23.29 -25.90 9.27
C LEU A 17 21.87 -25.87 8.68
N ILE A 18 21.02 -24.97 9.17
CA ILE A 18 19.66 -24.79 8.66
C ILE A 18 19.70 -24.33 7.19
N GLY A 19 20.52 -23.32 6.89
CA GLY A 19 20.72 -22.81 5.54
C GLY A 19 21.31 -23.88 4.60
N GLY A 20 22.22 -24.71 5.09
CA GLY A 20 22.81 -25.81 4.34
C GLY A 20 21.81 -26.92 4.02
N LEU A 21 20.99 -27.33 5.00
CA LEU A 21 19.91 -28.30 4.78
C LEU A 21 18.89 -27.78 3.74
N GLY A 22 18.49 -26.51 3.84
CA GLY A 22 17.63 -25.88 2.82
C GLY A 22 18.31 -25.78 1.45
N GLY A 23 19.60 -25.43 1.44
CA GLY A 23 20.41 -25.28 0.24
C GLY A 23 20.61 -26.56 -0.55
N LEU A 24 20.55 -27.74 0.07
CA LEU A 24 20.68 -29.02 -0.65
C LEU A 24 19.59 -29.21 -1.72
N PHE A 25 18.41 -28.61 -1.55
CA PHE A 25 17.30 -28.71 -2.50
C PHE A 25 17.41 -27.69 -3.65
N THR A 26 18.24 -26.66 -3.53
CA THR A 26 18.42 -25.63 -4.55
C THR A 26 19.76 -25.74 -5.28
N SER A 27 20.84 -25.98 -4.55
CA SER A 27 22.19 -26.21 -5.04
C SER A 27 22.93 -27.16 -4.10
N PHE A 28 23.02 -28.43 -4.50
CA PHE A 28 23.62 -29.50 -3.71
C PHE A 28 25.02 -29.15 -3.18
N LEU A 29 25.88 -28.58 -4.03
CA LEU A 29 27.23 -28.17 -3.65
C LEU A 29 27.22 -27.04 -2.60
N THR A 30 26.40 -26.01 -2.82
CA THR A 30 26.25 -24.88 -1.87
C THR A 30 25.71 -25.34 -0.52
N GLY A 31 24.71 -26.24 -0.54
CA GLY A 31 24.15 -26.85 0.67
C GLY A 31 25.22 -27.59 1.47
N ILE A 32 26.07 -28.39 0.79
CA ILE A 32 27.20 -29.06 1.43
C ILE A 32 28.19 -28.05 2.02
N ILE A 33 28.56 -26.99 1.29
CA ILE A 33 29.48 -25.97 1.80
C ILE A 33 28.95 -25.34 3.09
N PHE A 34 27.67 -24.95 3.13
CA PHE A 34 27.07 -24.38 4.34
C PHE A 34 26.99 -25.39 5.49
N LEU A 35 26.69 -26.66 5.22
CA LEU A 35 26.74 -27.71 6.25
C LEU A 35 28.15 -27.86 6.84
N LEU A 36 29.18 -27.88 5.98
CA LEU A 36 30.57 -27.97 6.42
C LEU A 36 30.99 -26.74 7.24
N LEU A 37 30.59 -25.54 6.82
CA LEU A 37 30.87 -24.30 7.57
C LEU A 37 30.17 -24.29 8.95
N GLY A 38 28.91 -24.74 9.00
CA GLY A 38 28.14 -24.87 10.24
C GLY A 38 28.76 -25.88 11.22
N LEU A 39 29.10 -27.07 10.74
CA LEU A 39 29.80 -28.09 11.52
C LEU A 39 31.22 -27.63 11.94
N PHE A 40 31.89 -26.83 11.12
CA PHE A 40 33.23 -26.34 11.44
C PHE A 40 33.24 -25.27 12.52
N ILE A 41 32.24 -24.38 12.58
CA ILE A 41 32.21 -23.28 13.56
C ILE A 41 31.61 -23.70 14.92
N LEU A 42 30.74 -24.72 14.94
CA LEU A 42 30.12 -25.24 16.16
C LEU A 42 31.16 -25.83 17.13
N PRO A 43 31.13 -25.47 18.43
CA PRO A 43 32.15 -25.94 19.38
C PRO A 43 32.26 -27.46 19.51
N PRO A 44 31.17 -28.24 19.68
CA PRO A 44 31.28 -29.68 19.89
C PRO A 44 31.86 -30.42 18.69
N THR A 45 31.44 -30.02 17.48
CA THR A 45 31.87 -30.65 16.22
C THR A 45 33.28 -30.24 15.84
N TYR A 46 33.69 -29.00 16.11
CA TYR A 46 35.07 -28.57 15.94
C TYR A 46 36.02 -29.32 16.88
N GLU A 47 35.65 -29.53 18.15
CA GLU A 47 36.50 -30.27 19.11
C GLU A 47 36.74 -31.71 18.65
N LEU A 48 35.70 -32.37 18.13
CA LEU A 48 35.82 -33.70 17.51
C LEU A 48 36.75 -33.68 16.29
N PHE A 49 36.62 -32.66 15.44
CA PHE A 49 37.47 -32.48 14.27
C PHE A 49 38.94 -32.24 14.66
N ALA A 50 39.19 -31.34 15.61
CA ALA A 50 40.52 -30.99 16.12
C ALA A 50 41.22 -32.20 16.75
N LYS A 51 40.47 -33.05 17.47
CA LYS A 51 40.99 -34.30 18.05
C LYS A 51 41.47 -35.29 16.99
N LYS A 52 40.75 -35.40 15.87
CA LYS A 52 41.12 -36.32 14.76
C LYS A 52 42.24 -35.78 13.89
N THR A 53 42.27 -34.48 13.64
CA THR A 53 43.20 -33.84 12.69
C THR A 53 44.43 -33.22 13.34
N LYS A 54 44.47 -33.13 14.68
CA LYS A 54 45.49 -32.41 15.46
C LYS A 54 45.61 -30.91 15.10
N LEU A 55 44.64 -30.35 14.39
CA LEU A 55 44.57 -28.93 14.02
C LEU A 55 43.86 -28.12 15.11
N ASN A 56 44.63 -27.37 15.88
CA ASN A 56 44.12 -26.42 16.87
C ASN A 56 44.23 -24.99 16.35
N LEU A 57 43.16 -24.52 15.69
CA LEU A 57 43.11 -23.16 15.15
C LEU A 57 42.68 -22.14 16.21
N PRO A 58 43.31 -20.95 16.25
CA PRO A 58 42.83 -19.85 17.09
C PRO A 58 41.45 -19.37 16.60
N SER A 59 40.68 -18.74 17.50
CA SER A 59 39.29 -18.37 17.19
C SER A 59 39.16 -17.44 15.98
N TRP A 60 40.11 -16.53 15.74
CA TRP A 60 40.08 -15.62 14.59
C TRP A 60 40.25 -16.36 13.26
N ALA A 61 41.13 -17.36 13.19
CA ALA A 61 41.37 -18.14 11.98
C ALA A 61 40.12 -18.94 11.57
N LYS A 62 39.33 -19.44 12.55
CA LYS A 62 38.07 -20.12 12.26
C LYS A 62 37.05 -19.20 11.60
N TRP A 63 36.94 -17.96 12.09
CA TRP A 63 36.08 -16.94 11.49
C TRP A 63 36.54 -16.58 10.08
N THR A 64 37.84 -16.46 9.84
CA THR A 64 38.38 -16.22 8.49
C THR A 64 38.02 -17.35 7.52
N THR A 65 38.16 -18.62 7.92
CA THR A 65 37.76 -19.77 7.08
C THR A 65 36.27 -19.73 6.73
N VAL A 66 35.43 -19.39 7.70
CA VAL A 66 33.97 -19.30 7.50
C VAL A 66 33.60 -18.15 6.57
N ILE A 67 34.24 -16.99 6.71
CA ILE A 67 34.03 -15.85 5.81
C ILE A 67 34.47 -16.19 4.39
N VAL A 68 35.65 -16.80 4.21
CA VAL A 68 36.14 -17.21 2.88
C VAL A 68 35.21 -18.24 2.25
N GLY A 69 34.79 -19.26 3.01
CA GLY A 69 33.84 -20.26 2.54
C GLY A 69 32.47 -19.66 2.19
N PHE A 70 32.00 -18.67 2.97
CA PHE A 70 30.77 -17.93 2.68
C PHE A 70 30.89 -17.16 1.36
N VAL A 71 31.99 -16.44 1.15
CA VAL A 71 32.23 -15.70 -0.11
C VAL A 71 32.28 -16.65 -1.31
N ILE A 72 32.93 -17.81 -1.19
CA ILE A 72 32.95 -18.83 -2.24
C ILE A 72 31.54 -19.35 -2.52
N ALA A 73 30.76 -19.66 -1.47
CA ALA A 73 29.38 -20.12 -1.61
C ALA A 73 28.49 -19.07 -2.30
N SER A 74 28.61 -17.79 -1.91
CA SER A 74 27.91 -16.68 -2.57
C SER A 74 28.27 -16.58 -4.05
N PHE A 75 29.56 -16.62 -4.38
CA PHE A 75 30.03 -16.60 -5.77
C PHE A 75 29.48 -17.77 -6.59
N THR A 76 29.39 -18.98 -6.01
CA THR A 76 28.82 -20.14 -6.70
C THR A 76 27.31 -20.01 -6.95
N ILE A 77 26.57 -19.38 -6.03
CA ILE A 77 25.13 -19.10 -6.22
C ILE A 77 24.94 -18.10 -7.36
N ASP A 78 25.72 -17.01 -7.37
CA ASP A 78 25.63 -15.99 -8.40
C ASP A 78 25.93 -16.55 -9.79
N ASN A 79 26.96 -17.39 -9.91
CA ASN A 79 27.28 -18.05 -11.18
C ASN A 79 26.17 -19.01 -11.64
N SER A 80 25.57 -19.77 -10.72
CA SER A 80 24.45 -20.66 -11.06
C SER A 80 23.21 -19.89 -11.51
N ASN A 81 22.91 -18.75 -10.89
CA ASN A 81 21.82 -17.89 -11.31
C ASN A 81 22.09 -17.28 -12.70
N ALA A 82 23.33 -16.84 -12.96
CA ALA A 82 23.72 -16.33 -14.27
C ALA A 82 23.59 -17.39 -15.37
N GLU A 83 23.96 -18.65 -15.09
CA GLU A 83 23.78 -19.77 -16.03
C GLU A 83 22.28 -20.03 -16.33
N LYS A 84 21.42 -20.03 -15.30
CA LYS A 84 19.97 -20.17 -15.49
C LYS A 84 19.37 -19.03 -16.30
N ASP A 85 19.75 -17.80 -16.00
CA ASP A 85 19.27 -16.62 -16.71
C ASP A 85 19.72 -16.65 -18.19
N ALA A 86 20.95 -17.11 -18.47
CA ALA A 86 21.44 -17.32 -19.83
C ALA A 86 20.68 -18.43 -20.58
N GLU A 87 20.29 -19.51 -19.91
CA GLU A 87 19.42 -20.52 -20.51
C GLU A 87 18.04 -19.95 -20.83
N MET A 88 17.48 -19.13 -19.93
CA MET A 88 16.18 -18.49 -20.15
C MET A 88 16.23 -17.42 -21.24
N ASP A 89 17.36 -16.75 -21.44
CA ASP A 89 17.56 -15.86 -22.58
C ASP A 89 17.36 -16.58 -23.92
N LEU A 90 17.79 -17.84 -24.05
CA LEU A 90 17.54 -18.67 -25.24
C LEU A 90 16.06 -19.03 -25.40
N VAL A 91 15.34 -19.20 -24.29
CA VAL A 91 13.88 -19.44 -24.29
C VAL A 91 13.14 -18.17 -24.75
N VAL A 92 13.58 -16.99 -24.30
CA VAL A 92 13.06 -15.69 -24.74
C VAL A 92 13.37 -15.41 -26.21
N GLU A 93 14.55 -15.82 -26.70
CA GLU A 93 14.89 -15.74 -28.12
C GLU A 93 13.94 -16.58 -28.97
N LYS A 94 13.64 -17.82 -28.56
CA LYS A 94 12.61 -18.66 -29.21
C LYS A 94 11.24 -18.00 -29.17
N ALA A 95 10.85 -17.41 -28.05
CA ALA A 95 9.59 -16.66 -27.98
C ALA A 95 9.57 -15.50 -28.99
N SER A 96 10.69 -14.79 -29.14
CA SER A 96 10.86 -13.70 -30.11
C SER A 96 10.74 -14.21 -31.55
N GLU A 97 11.29 -15.39 -31.85
CA GLU A 97 11.13 -16.05 -33.15
C GLU A 97 9.67 -16.38 -33.44
N PHE A 98 8.94 -16.96 -32.47
CA PHE A 98 7.51 -17.20 -32.60
C PHE A 98 6.73 -15.92 -32.86
N ILE A 99 7.08 -14.81 -32.19
CA ILE A 99 6.46 -13.49 -32.43
C ILE A 99 6.71 -13.03 -33.87
N ASN A 100 7.96 -13.12 -34.35
CA ASN A 100 8.32 -12.74 -35.71
C ASN A 100 7.58 -13.57 -36.77
N ASN A 101 7.24 -14.82 -36.45
CA ASN A 101 6.44 -15.70 -37.30
C ASN A 101 4.92 -15.54 -37.11
N GLY A 102 4.46 -14.57 -36.32
CA GLY A 102 3.04 -14.32 -36.03
C GLY A 102 2.39 -15.34 -35.09
N GLN A 103 3.17 -16.23 -34.47
CA GLN A 103 2.71 -17.30 -33.58
C GLN A 103 2.66 -16.82 -32.12
N ILE A 104 1.80 -15.83 -31.85
CA ILE A 104 1.73 -15.14 -30.55
C ILE A 104 1.39 -16.06 -29.38
N ASP A 105 0.46 -17.01 -29.57
CA ASP A 105 0.08 -17.93 -28.48
C ASP A 105 1.23 -18.87 -28.10
N SER A 106 1.99 -19.34 -29.10
CA SER A 106 3.21 -20.11 -28.84
C SER A 106 4.22 -19.24 -28.09
N ALA A 107 4.47 -18.00 -28.52
CA ALA A 107 5.39 -17.10 -27.83
C ALA A 107 5.03 -16.90 -26.35
N LYS A 108 3.74 -16.70 -26.02
CA LYS A 108 3.27 -16.55 -24.64
C LYS A 108 3.64 -17.74 -23.75
N VAL A 109 3.55 -18.97 -24.27
CA VAL A 109 3.94 -20.18 -23.52
C VAL A 109 5.43 -20.15 -23.16
N TYR A 110 6.29 -19.76 -24.11
CA TYR A 110 7.74 -19.68 -23.87
C TYR A 110 8.09 -18.52 -22.93
N ILE A 111 7.39 -17.39 -23.04
CA ILE A 111 7.54 -16.24 -22.13
C ILE A 111 7.19 -16.64 -20.69
N GLU A 112 6.05 -17.27 -20.47
CA GLU A 112 5.63 -17.73 -19.14
C GLU A 112 6.62 -18.74 -18.55
N LYS A 113 7.09 -19.68 -19.37
CA LYS A 113 8.14 -20.62 -18.96
C LYS A 113 9.39 -19.87 -18.50
N ALA A 114 9.88 -18.92 -19.30
CA ALA A 114 11.08 -18.15 -18.98
C ALA A 114 10.89 -17.31 -17.70
N LYS A 115 9.78 -16.58 -17.59
CA LYS A 115 9.44 -15.77 -16.40
C LYS A 115 9.49 -16.59 -15.11
N SER A 116 8.97 -17.81 -15.13
CA SER A 116 8.92 -18.68 -13.95
C SER A 116 10.29 -19.20 -13.49
N GLN A 117 11.31 -19.14 -14.36
CA GLN A 117 12.63 -19.75 -14.13
C GLN A 117 13.77 -18.74 -14.06
N TYR A 118 13.56 -17.50 -14.48
CA TYR A 118 14.50 -16.41 -14.25
C TYR A 118 14.76 -16.19 -12.76
N SER A 119 16.00 -15.84 -12.43
CA SER A 119 16.43 -15.58 -11.06
C SER A 119 15.88 -14.26 -10.51
N THR A 120 15.49 -13.32 -11.39
CA THR A 120 14.99 -11.99 -11.04
C THR A 120 13.59 -11.74 -11.58
N THR A 121 12.82 -10.89 -10.90
CA THR A 121 11.46 -10.51 -11.32
C THR A 121 11.43 -9.50 -12.47
N LYS A 122 12.52 -8.77 -12.69
CA LYS A 122 12.70 -7.84 -13.82
C LYS A 122 13.70 -8.48 -14.78
N ASN A 123 13.17 -9.10 -15.84
CA ASN A 123 13.96 -9.86 -16.80
C ASN A 123 13.41 -9.66 -18.23
N LYS A 124 14.14 -10.17 -19.22
CA LYS A 124 13.79 -10.01 -20.65
C LYS A 124 12.44 -10.62 -21.01
N ALA A 125 11.99 -11.68 -20.33
CA ALA A 125 10.68 -12.28 -20.59
C ALA A 125 9.54 -11.36 -20.13
N VAL A 126 9.70 -10.70 -18.98
CA VAL A 126 8.75 -9.68 -18.50
C VAL A 126 8.73 -8.46 -19.43
N GLU A 127 9.89 -8.03 -19.91
CA GLU A 127 9.96 -6.96 -20.91
C GLU A 127 9.21 -7.33 -22.20
N LEU A 128 9.46 -8.54 -22.72
CA LEU A 128 8.80 -9.06 -23.92
C LEU A 128 7.28 -9.21 -23.77
N GLU A 129 6.83 -9.69 -22.61
CA GLU A 129 5.40 -9.76 -22.27
C GLU A 129 4.76 -8.37 -22.26
N ASN A 130 5.43 -7.39 -21.66
CA ASN A 130 4.95 -6.01 -21.65
C ASN A 130 4.81 -5.44 -23.06
N GLU A 131 5.71 -5.79 -23.99
CA GLU A 131 5.57 -5.41 -25.38
C GLU A 131 4.38 -6.07 -26.07
N LEU A 132 4.15 -7.36 -25.82
CA LEU A 132 2.94 -8.08 -26.29
C LEU A 132 1.64 -7.50 -25.75
N ASN A 133 1.66 -6.87 -24.58
CA ASN A 133 0.47 -6.21 -24.05
C ASN A 133 0.27 -4.81 -24.67
N LYS A 134 1.35 -4.16 -25.11
CA LYS A 134 1.33 -2.78 -25.63
C LYS A 134 1.09 -2.68 -27.14
N TYR A 135 1.63 -3.60 -27.94
CA TYR A 135 1.70 -3.44 -29.40
C TYR A 135 0.36 -3.27 -30.12
N LYS A 136 -0.73 -3.76 -29.52
CA LYS A 136 -2.12 -3.60 -30.00
C LYS A 136 -3.03 -2.81 -29.07
N SER A 137 -2.46 -2.17 -28.05
CA SER A 137 -3.23 -1.35 -27.11
C SER A 137 -3.58 -0.02 -27.76
N GLU A 138 -4.88 0.20 -27.98
CA GLU A 138 -5.36 1.49 -28.50
C GLU A 138 -5.05 2.64 -27.55
N ASP A 139 -5.22 2.43 -26.24
CA ASP A 139 -4.96 3.47 -25.25
C ASP A 139 -3.48 3.88 -25.27
N PHE A 140 -2.57 2.91 -25.33
CA PHE A 140 -1.14 3.19 -25.45
C PHE A 140 -0.80 3.93 -26.76
N ALA A 141 -1.43 3.56 -27.87
CA ALA A 141 -1.26 4.26 -29.15
C ALA A 141 -1.75 5.72 -29.08
N LYS A 142 -2.95 5.96 -28.52
CA LYS A 142 -3.54 7.29 -28.32
C LYS A 142 -2.65 8.17 -27.44
N GLU A 143 -2.21 7.64 -26.29
CA GLU A 143 -1.30 8.34 -25.38
C GLU A 143 0.02 8.69 -26.07
N THR A 144 0.57 7.76 -26.84
CA THR A 144 1.82 7.98 -27.59
C THR A 144 1.63 9.09 -28.64
N LEU A 145 0.56 9.04 -29.43
CA LEU A 145 0.24 10.07 -30.44
C LEU A 145 0.10 11.48 -29.84
N VAL A 146 -0.52 11.59 -28.66
CA VAL A 146 -0.67 12.87 -27.96
C VAL A 146 0.66 13.38 -27.41
N ALA A 147 1.54 12.47 -26.97
CA ALA A 147 2.86 12.82 -26.43
C ALA A 147 3.89 13.16 -27.53
N MET A 148 3.65 12.75 -28.78
CA MET A 148 4.52 13.05 -29.90
C MET A 148 4.58 14.54 -30.20
N THR A 149 5.79 15.01 -30.50
CA THR A 149 6.02 16.34 -31.07
C THR A 149 5.43 16.42 -32.48
N GLU A 150 5.18 17.64 -32.98
CA GLU A 150 4.69 17.83 -34.36
C GLU A 150 5.66 17.24 -35.39
N GLN A 151 6.98 17.37 -35.17
CA GLN A 151 7.99 16.78 -36.04
C GLN A 151 7.91 15.24 -36.07
N GLU A 152 7.78 14.59 -34.92
CA GLU A 152 7.62 13.13 -34.86
C GLU A 152 6.30 12.69 -35.50
N PHE A 153 5.24 13.49 -35.35
CA PHE A 153 3.94 13.20 -35.96
C PHE A 153 4.00 13.29 -37.49
N GLU A 154 4.64 14.32 -38.03
CA GLU A 154 4.91 14.43 -39.47
C GLU A 154 5.73 13.25 -40.00
N GLN A 155 6.75 12.83 -39.25
CA GLN A 155 7.54 11.64 -39.60
C GLN A 155 6.71 10.36 -39.60
N LEU A 156 5.79 10.20 -38.65
CA LEU A 156 4.86 9.06 -38.62
C LEU A 156 3.94 9.06 -39.85
N THR A 157 3.37 10.21 -40.20
CA THR A 157 2.44 10.29 -41.35
C THR A 157 3.14 10.05 -42.68
N ASN A 158 4.42 10.44 -42.79
CA ASN A 158 5.22 10.31 -44.01
C ASN A 158 6.05 9.01 -44.09
N ASP A 159 5.83 8.04 -43.19
CA ASP A 159 6.60 6.79 -43.11
C ASP A 159 8.12 6.99 -42.93
N GLN A 160 8.52 8.08 -42.29
CA GLN A 160 9.91 8.46 -42.01
C GLN A 160 10.28 8.33 -40.52
N LEU A 161 9.37 7.82 -39.69
CA LEU A 161 9.60 7.68 -38.25
C LEU A 161 10.66 6.61 -37.96
N THR A 162 11.80 7.05 -37.44
CA THR A 162 12.92 6.15 -37.05
C THR A 162 12.85 5.72 -35.58
N LYS A 163 12.08 6.45 -34.77
CA LYS A 163 11.93 6.18 -33.34
C LYS A 163 11.23 4.84 -33.11
N LYS A 164 11.83 4.01 -32.26
CA LYS A 164 11.22 2.76 -31.78
C LYS A 164 10.53 2.98 -30.44
N TYR A 165 9.37 2.35 -30.29
CA TYR A 165 8.58 2.33 -29.06
C TYR A 165 8.60 0.97 -28.37
N LEU A 166 8.86 -0.09 -29.15
CA LEU A 166 9.03 -1.46 -28.67
C LEU A 166 10.37 -1.99 -29.18
N THR A 167 11.04 -2.84 -28.39
CA THR A 167 12.34 -3.41 -28.76
C THR A 167 12.19 -4.49 -29.82
N GLN A 168 11.12 -5.29 -29.79
CA GLN A 168 10.82 -6.25 -30.84
C GLN A 168 10.39 -5.56 -32.12
N ASN A 169 11.12 -5.82 -33.20
CA ASN A 169 10.93 -5.14 -34.48
C ASN A 169 9.54 -5.41 -35.10
N SER A 170 9.06 -6.66 -35.04
CA SER A 170 7.75 -7.06 -35.54
C SER A 170 6.62 -6.35 -34.79
N LEU A 171 6.66 -6.41 -33.46
CA LEU A 171 5.69 -5.71 -32.59
C LEU A 171 5.74 -4.19 -32.78
N ASN A 172 6.94 -3.61 -32.86
CA ASN A 172 7.11 -2.17 -33.09
C ASN A 172 6.51 -1.75 -34.45
N THR A 173 6.67 -2.56 -35.48
CA THR A 173 6.09 -2.31 -36.80
C THR A 173 4.57 -2.32 -36.75
N GLU A 174 3.98 -3.33 -36.11
CA GLU A 174 2.52 -3.40 -35.91
C GLU A 174 2.00 -2.23 -35.06
N PHE A 175 2.74 -1.83 -34.02
CA PHE A 175 2.38 -0.71 -33.17
C PHE A 175 2.43 0.63 -33.93
N ILE A 176 3.45 0.86 -34.75
CA ILE A 176 3.54 2.04 -35.62
C ILE A 176 2.37 2.06 -36.62
N ALA A 177 2.02 0.90 -37.20
CA ALA A 177 0.86 0.80 -38.08
C ALA A 177 -0.43 1.17 -37.35
N LEU A 178 -0.65 0.66 -36.13
CA LEU A 178 -1.79 1.03 -35.28
C LEU A 178 -1.83 2.54 -35.01
N MET A 179 -0.71 3.15 -34.59
CA MET A 179 -0.64 4.60 -34.39
C MET A 179 -0.98 5.36 -35.68
N LYS A 180 -0.49 4.91 -36.84
CA LYS A 180 -0.81 5.53 -38.12
C LYS A 180 -2.31 5.45 -38.46
N THR A 181 -2.98 4.34 -38.13
CA THR A 181 -4.43 4.23 -38.33
C THR A 181 -5.23 5.21 -37.46
N GLN A 182 -4.72 5.54 -36.27
CA GLN A 182 -5.34 6.49 -35.34
C GLN A 182 -4.89 7.94 -35.53
N ALA A 183 -3.80 8.18 -36.27
CA ALA A 183 -3.23 9.51 -36.50
C ALA A 183 -4.23 10.56 -37.00
N PRO A 184 -5.19 10.25 -37.91
CA PRO A 184 -6.19 11.22 -38.36
C PRO A 184 -7.08 11.77 -37.23
N GLU A 185 -7.26 11.01 -36.15
CA GLU A 185 -8.07 11.42 -35.00
C GLU A 185 -7.24 12.12 -33.90
N ARG A 186 -5.93 12.35 -34.10
CA ARG A 186 -5.04 12.90 -33.06
C ARG A 186 -5.59 14.17 -32.41
N GLU A 187 -6.08 15.13 -33.20
CA GLU A 187 -6.65 16.37 -32.64
C GLU A 187 -7.88 16.13 -31.76
N LYS A 188 -8.73 15.18 -32.15
CA LYS A 188 -9.91 14.78 -31.36
C LYS A 188 -9.47 14.10 -30.07
N ILE A 189 -8.51 13.17 -30.14
CA ILE A 189 -7.94 12.48 -28.99
C ILE A 189 -7.32 13.49 -28.00
N ILE A 190 -6.57 14.49 -28.48
CA ILE A 190 -6.01 15.55 -27.64
C ILE A 190 -7.11 16.28 -26.86
N LYS A 191 -8.21 16.65 -27.53
CA LYS A 191 -9.35 17.33 -26.90
C LYS A 191 -10.03 16.42 -25.87
N GLU A 192 -10.27 15.16 -26.19
CA GLU A 192 -10.89 14.19 -25.28
C GLU A 192 -10.03 13.96 -24.03
N ILE A 193 -8.72 13.76 -24.19
CA ILE A 193 -7.80 13.58 -23.05
C ILE A 193 -7.72 14.85 -22.19
N ALA A 194 -7.69 16.03 -22.80
CA ALA A 194 -7.70 17.29 -22.06
C ALA A 194 -9.01 17.48 -21.27
N GLN A 195 -10.16 17.17 -21.88
CA GLN A 195 -11.47 17.22 -21.21
C GLN A 195 -11.56 16.23 -20.07
N LYS A 196 -11.11 14.99 -20.25
CA LYS A 196 -11.09 13.97 -19.21
C LYS A 196 -10.23 14.41 -18.01
N LYS A 197 -9.04 14.95 -18.26
CA LYS A 197 -8.15 15.48 -17.20
C LYS A 197 -8.80 16.62 -16.43
N GLU A 198 -9.52 17.51 -17.10
CA GLU A 198 -10.24 18.60 -16.45
C GLU A 198 -11.42 18.07 -15.62
N GLN A 199 -12.20 17.13 -16.14
CA GLN A 199 -13.28 16.47 -15.40
C GLN A 199 -12.76 15.76 -14.15
N GLU A 200 -11.65 15.04 -14.25
CA GLU A 200 -11.01 14.38 -13.11
C GLU A 200 -10.48 15.39 -12.07
N LYS A 201 -10.01 16.55 -12.51
CA LYS A 201 -9.61 17.64 -11.61
C LYS A 201 -10.81 18.21 -10.86
N ILE A 202 -11.88 18.58 -11.58
CA ILE A 202 -13.13 19.08 -10.98
C ILE A 202 -13.72 18.06 -10.01
N ALA A 203 -13.73 16.77 -10.38
CA ALA A 203 -14.22 15.70 -9.51
C ALA A 203 -13.41 15.58 -8.21
N ARG A 204 -12.07 15.67 -8.29
CA ARG A 204 -11.20 15.66 -7.11
C ARG A 204 -11.42 16.88 -6.21
N GLU A 205 -11.58 18.06 -6.80
CA GLU A 205 -11.87 19.30 -6.05
C GLU A 205 -13.23 19.22 -5.36
N LEU A 206 -14.27 18.74 -6.05
CA LEU A 206 -15.60 18.54 -5.49
C LEU A 206 -15.59 17.50 -4.36
N GLU A 207 -14.85 16.39 -4.52
CA GLU A 207 -14.73 15.38 -3.48
C GLU A 207 -13.99 15.93 -2.25
N ALA A 208 -12.92 16.70 -2.45
CA ALA A 208 -12.21 17.35 -1.36
C ALA A 208 -13.10 18.33 -0.59
N GLU A 209 -13.92 19.12 -1.30
CA GLU A 209 -14.88 20.03 -0.68
C GLU A 209 -15.97 19.28 0.08
N ARG A 210 -16.50 18.20 -0.49
CA ARG A 210 -17.47 17.34 0.20
C ARG A 210 -16.88 16.76 1.49
N ARG A 211 -15.64 16.25 1.46
CA ARG A 211 -14.95 15.72 2.65
C ARG A 211 -14.78 16.80 3.72
N LYS A 212 -14.39 18.01 3.34
CA LYS A 212 -14.30 19.14 4.28
C LYS A 212 -15.66 19.47 4.90
N GLN A 213 -16.72 19.51 4.09
CA GLN A 213 -18.06 19.79 4.59
C GLN A 213 -18.57 18.69 5.52
N GLU A 214 -18.31 17.42 5.20
CA GLU A 214 -18.62 16.27 6.06
C GLU A 214 -17.86 16.36 7.39
N GLU A 215 -16.58 16.73 7.37
CA GLU A 215 -15.76 16.92 8.57
C GLU A 215 -16.28 18.09 9.43
N ILE A 216 -16.61 19.23 8.82
CA ILE A 216 -17.23 20.37 9.51
C ILE A 216 -18.55 19.95 10.16
N ASN A 217 -19.41 19.24 9.43
CA ASN A 217 -20.70 18.77 9.94
C ASN A 217 -20.52 17.76 11.08
N LYS A 218 -19.53 16.87 10.98
CA LYS A 218 -19.19 15.91 12.03
C LYS A 218 -18.68 16.61 13.29
N ASN A 219 -17.70 17.50 13.15
CA ASN A 219 -17.16 18.28 14.26
C ASN A 219 -18.25 19.10 14.95
N ARG A 220 -19.16 19.69 14.16
CA ARG A 220 -20.33 20.42 14.67
C ARG A 220 -21.25 19.50 15.47
N LYS A 221 -21.60 18.33 14.93
CA LYS A 221 -22.42 17.34 15.63
C LYS A 221 -21.78 16.89 16.94
N GLU A 222 -20.49 16.55 16.93
CA GLU A 222 -19.75 16.17 18.14
C GLU A 222 -19.72 17.27 19.20
N ASN A 223 -19.55 18.54 18.78
CA ASN A 223 -19.58 19.67 19.70
C ASN A 223 -20.96 19.87 20.33
N ILE A 224 -22.04 19.68 19.56
CA ILE A 224 -23.41 19.72 20.07
C ILE A 224 -23.63 18.57 21.07
N GLU A 225 -23.25 17.34 20.72
CA GLU A 225 -23.45 16.16 21.58
C GLU A 225 -22.71 16.27 22.92
N LYS A 226 -21.52 16.90 22.94
CA LYS A 226 -20.75 17.15 24.18
C LYS A 226 -21.45 18.06 25.18
N GLN A 227 -22.47 18.81 24.78
CA GLN A 227 -23.25 19.65 25.69
C GLN A 227 -24.25 18.85 26.53
N PHE A 228 -24.49 17.58 26.19
CA PHE A 228 -25.44 16.73 26.87
C PHE A 228 -24.72 15.63 27.66
N SER A 229 -25.29 15.26 28.80
CA SER A 229 -24.82 14.17 29.63
C SER A 229 -24.93 12.84 28.90
N ALA A 230 -23.84 12.08 28.85
CA ALA A 230 -23.84 10.74 28.24
C ALA A 230 -24.67 9.70 29.03
N TRP A 231 -25.07 10.01 30.28
CA TRP A 231 -25.77 9.08 31.17
C TRP A 231 -27.29 9.17 31.06
N ASP A 232 -27.82 10.38 31.01
CA ASP A 232 -29.26 10.65 31.02
C ASP A 232 -29.71 11.60 29.90
N GLY A 233 -28.79 12.12 29.09
CA GLY A 233 -29.08 13.08 28.02
C GLY A 233 -29.40 14.49 28.52
N SER A 234 -29.26 14.79 29.81
CA SER A 234 -29.53 16.11 30.38
C SER A 234 -28.56 17.18 29.86
N HIS A 235 -29.00 18.43 29.71
CA HIS A 235 -28.12 19.56 29.41
C HIS A 235 -27.64 20.20 30.72
N PRO A 236 -26.38 19.98 31.18
CA PRO A 236 -26.01 20.19 32.58
C PRO A 236 -26.19 21.64 33.08
N LYS A 237 -25.89 22.63 32.24
CA LYS A 237 -26.03 24.06 32.58
C LYS A 237 -27.50 24.47 32.69
N LEU A 238 -28.35 23.94 31.82
CA LEU A 238 -29.81 24.20 31.87
C LEU A 238 -30.44 23.46 33.05
N SER A 239 -30.09 22.19 33.26
CA SER A 239 -30.55 21.41 34.41
C SER A 239 -30.18 22.03 35.74
N ARG A 240 -28.95 22.58 35.88
CA ARG A 240 -28.54 23.31 37.07
C ARG A 240 -29.43 24.54 37.31
N MET A 241 -29.64 25.34 36.27
CA MET A 241 -30.47 26.53 36.36
C MET A 241 -31.93 26.19 36.71
N ILE A 242 -32.50 25.11 36.15
CA ILE A 242 -33.85 24.65 36.50
C ILE A 242 -33.89 24.19 37.96
N LYS A 243 -32.91 23.39 38.40
CA LYS A 243 -32.81 22.88 39.78
C LYS A 243 -32.71 24.01 40.80
N GLU A 244 -31.90 25.03 40.53
CA GLU A 244 -31.74 26.20 41.40
C GLU A 244 -33.01 27.05 41.50
N ASN A 245 -33.86 27.03 40.47
CA ASN A 245 -35.15 27.72 40.44
C ASN A 245 -36.32 26.88 41.00
N CYS A 246 -36.10 25.61 41.34
CA CYS A 246 -37.11 24.77 41.98
C CYS A 246 -37.29 25.16 43.45
N ARG A 247 -38.52 25.07 43.96
CA ARG A 247 -38.82 25.36 45.39
C ARG A 247 -38.01 24.48 46.34
N ASN A 248 -37.91 23.19 46.02
CA ASN A 248 -37.03 22.24 46.68
C ASN A 248 -36.02 21.72 45.64
N PRO A 249 -34.78 22.25 45.58
CA PRO A 249 -33.79 21.81 44.62
C PRO A 249 -33.50 20.30 44.66
N ASP A 250 -33.56 19.68 45.84
CA ASP A 250 -33.27 18.25 46.01
C ASP A 250 -34.35 17.34 45.40
N SER A 251 -35.53 17.89 45.09
CA SER A 251 -36.61 17.17 44.41
C SER A 251 -36.46 17.12 42.88
N TYR A 252 -35.48 17.83 42.30
CA TYR A 252 -35.31 17.88 40.84
C TYR A 252 -34.85 16.52 40.28
N GLU A 253 -35.62 15.99 39.34
CA GLU A 253 -35.30 14.80 38.56
C GLU A 253 -35.43 15.10 37.06
N HIS A 254 -34.37 14.84 36.28
CA HIS A 254 -34.42 14.94 34.82
C HIS A 254 -35.26 13.79 34.23
N ILE A 255 -36.05 14.09 33.19
CA ILE A 255 -36.85 13.09 32.47
C ILE A 255 -36.34 12.91 31.03
N GLU A 256 -36.35 13.97 30.24
CA GLU A 256 -35.85 13.94 28.86
C GLU A 256 -35.31 15.30 28.45
N THR A 257 -34.39 15.30 27.48
CA THR A 257 -33.99 16.52 26.80
C THR A 257 -33.96 16.27 25.31
N ARG A 258 -34.52 17.22 24.56
CA ARG A 258 -34.54 17.22 23.10
C ARG A 258 -33.89 18.49 22.62
N PHE A 259 -33.21 18.42 21.48
CA PHE A 259 -32.58 19.60 20.91
C PHE A 259 -32.80 19.68 19.41
N ARG A 260 -32.61 20.89 18.88
CA ARG A 260 -32.54 21.19 17.45
C ARG A 260 -31.39 22.16 17.22
N ASP A 261 -30.61 21.89 16.19
CA ASP A 261 -29.60 22.82 15.71
C ASP A 261 -30.26 23.86 14.78
N ASP A 262 -30.26 25.14 15.20
CA ASP A 262 -30.81 26.25 14.42
C ASP A 262 -29.70 27.01 13.62
N GLY A 263 -28.50 26.43 13.49
CA GLY A 263 -27.37 27.04 12.76
C GLY A 263 -26.53 28.00 13.61
N ASN A 264 -27.16 28.99 14.24
CA ASN A 264 -26.46 29.97 15.10
C ASN A 264 -26.54 29.66 16.61
N SER A 265 -27.48 28.81 17.01
CA SER A 265 -27.71 28.40 18.40
C SER A 265 -28.33 27.00 18.42
N ILE A 266 -28.32 26.36 19.58
CA ILE A 266 -29.03 25.10 19.79
C ILE A 266 -30.29 25.42 20.60
N PHE A 267 -31.45 25.01 20.09
CA PHE A 267 -32.70 25.08 20.83
C PHE A 267 -32.87 23.80 21.64
N VAL A 268 -33.04 23.91 22.95
CA VAL A 268 -33.09 22.80 23.90
C VAL A 268 -34.40 22.83 24.66
N ILE A 269 -35.06 21.68 24.78
CA ILE A 269 -36.25 21.47 25.62
C ILE A 269 -35.89 20.42 26.68
N THR A 270 -36.01 20.75 27.96
CA THR A 270 -35.80 19.83 29.08
C THR A 270 -37.11 19.63 29.83
N LYS A 271 -37.55 18.37 29.94
CA LYS A 271 -38.61 17.96 30.85
C LYS A 271 -38.01 17.41 32.13
N TYR A 272 -38.63 17.76 33.25
CA TYR A 272 -38.16 17.38 34.58
C TYR A 272 -39.35 17.14 35.51
N ARG A 273 -39.09 16.50 36.65
CA ARG A 273 -40.03 16.37 37.76
C ARG A 273 -39.46 17.11 38.97
N ALA A 274 -40.31 17.80 39.73
CA ALA A 274 -39.94 18.45 40.98
C ALA A 274 -41.13 18.54 41.93
N GLU A 275 -40.88 18.76 43.22
CA GLU A 275 -41.89 18.93 44.25
C GLU A 275 -42.63 20.27 44.08
N ASN A 276 -43.96 20.22 44.10
CA ASN A 276 -44.84 21.37 44.00
C ASN A 276 -45.14 21.99 45.38
N GLY A 277 -45.85 23.12 45.40
CA GLY A 277 -46.22 23.81 46.64
C GLY A 277 -47.17 23.06 47.57
N PHE A 278 -47.71 21.90 47.16
CA PHE A 278 -48.65 21.06 47.91
C PHE A 278 -48.02 19.73 48.37
N GLY A 279 -46.70 19.58 48.24
CA GLY A 279 -45.96 18.40 48.71
C GLY A 279 -46.04 17.17 47.78
N GLY A 280 -46.51 17.35 46.54
CA GLY A 280 -46.53 16.30 45.51
C GLY A 280 -45.54 16.57 44.37
N MET A 281 -45.17 15.55 43.60
CA MET A 281 -44.28 15.70 42.44
C MET A 281 -45.06 16.07 41.17
N THR A 282 -44.60 17.10 40.44
CA THR A 282 -45.18 17.53 39.15
C THR A 282 -44.14 17.55 38.05
N ILE A 283 -44.58 17.37 36.81
CA ILE A 283 -43.72 17.48 35.61
C ILE A 283 -43.75 18.92 35.12
N GLY A 284 -42.57 19.50 34.94
CA GLY A 284 -42.38 20.81 34.31
C GLY A 284 -41.59 20.69 33.01
N SER A 285 -41.60 21.75 32.21
CA SER A 285 -40.86 21.82 30.94
C SER A 285 -40.24 23.20 30.75
N VAL A 286 -38.95 23.23 30.42
CA VAL A 286 -38.24 24.48 30.08
C VAL A 286 -37.64 24.38 28.69
N SER A 287 -37.88 25.39 27.87
CA SER A 287 -37.25 25.56 26.56
C SER A 287 -36.26 26.72 26.59
N ALA A 288 -35.07 26.54 26.03
CA ALA A 288 -34.00 27.54 26.03
C ALA A 288 -33.22 27.55 24.71
N ARG A 289 -32.60 28.69 24.39
CA ARG A 289 -31.53 28.77 23.39
C ARG A 289 -30.18 28.73 24.08
N VAL A 290 -29.27 27.90 23.57
CA VAL A 290 -27.91 27.77 24.08
C VAL A 290 -26.88 27.98 22.97
N ASP A 291 -25.68 28.44 23.32
CA ASP A 291 -24.56 28.56 22.38
C ASP A 291 -23.82 27.22 22.19
N PHE A 292 -22.77 27.19 21.36
CA PHE A 292 -21.98 25.98 21.11
C PHE A 292 -21.07 25.56 22.28
N ASP A 293 -20.96 26.39 23.34
CA ASP A 293 -20.28 26.08 24.60
C ASP A 293 -21.25 25.63 25.71
N GLY A 294 -22.54 25.50 25.38
CA GLY A 294 -23.62 25.09 26.27
C GLY A 294 -24.10 26.19 27.22
N ASN A 295 -23.70 27.44 27.04
CA ASN A 295 -24.22 28.54 27.85
C ASN A 295 -25.67 28.83 27.47
N VAL A 296 -26.53 29.03 28.47
CA VAL A 296 -27.92 29.41 28.26
C VAL A 296 -27.95 30.90 27.88
N LEU A 297 -28.40 31.18 26.65
CA LEU A 297 -28.53 32.52 26.11
C LEU A 297 -29.88 33.14 26.48
N GLU A 298 -30.95 32.35 26.36
CA GLU A 298 -32.33 32.82 26.52
C GLU A 298 -33.25 31.68 26.98
N ILE A 299 -34.18 31.98 27.89
CA ILE A 299 -35.32 31.10 28.20
C ILE A 299 -36.50 31.49 27.34
N VAL A 300 -36.95 30.54 26.53
CA VAL A 300 -38.02 30.74 25.54
C VAL A 300 -39.38 30.43 26.13
N SER A 301 -39.49 29.38 26.95
CA SER A 301 -40.73 29.04 27.67
C SER A 301 -40.45 28.24 28.93
N GLN A 302 -41.34 28.36 29.92
CA GLN A 302 -41.30 27.59 31.17
C GLN A 302 -42.73 27.30 31.65
N ASP A 303 -43.06 26.01 31.78
CA ASP A 303 -44.35 25.49 32.25
C ASP A 303 -44.18 24.64 33.52
#